data_AF-A0A7X9PLA4-F1
#
_entry.id   AF-A0A7X9PLA4-F1
#
_cell.length_a   1.000
_cell.length_b   1.000
_cell.length_c   1.000
_cell.angle_alpha   90.00
_cell.angle_beta   90.00
_cell.angle_gamma   90.00
#
_symmetry.space_group_name_H-M   'P 1'
#
loop_
_entity.id
_entity.type
_entity.pdbx_description
1 polymer ?
#
loop_
_entity_poly.entity_id
_entity_poly.type
_entity_poly.pdbx_seq_one_letter_code
_entity_poly.pdbx_strand_id
1 'polypeptide(L)'
;RAINAPLQINLGLIKKKLNPDFFTKSYIPTALLLEGRFNSIYLNRLAPEMYEHQEIAFKEKSYFTQLAIIGDGDIIRNHVKRLGLKSEALPLGYDRYTGETFGNKEFLMNLVSYMLDNKNFTELHSKVVQLRLLDRTAIEENKSMIQLINVALPAFLILAFGLLLSWYRKQKFSKNK
;
A
#
# COMPACT_ATOMS: atom_id res chain seq x y z
N ARG A 1 7.25 12.16 -2.85
CA ARG A 1 7.79 13.09 -3.87
C ARG A 1 7.94 12.34 -5.19
N ALA A 2 7.51 12.89 -6.32
CA ALA A 2 7.94 12.40 -7.63
C ALA A 2 9.27 13.11 -7.99
N ILE A 3 10.31 12.33 -8.27
CA ILE A 3 11.60 12.84 -8.75
C ILE A 3 11.75 12.41 -10.20
N ASN A 4 12.20 13.33 -11.06
CA ASN A 4 12.48 13.00 -12.45
C ASN A 4 13.80 12.23 -12.50
N ALA A 5 13.81 11.11 -13.22
CA ALA A 5 15.00 10.34 -13.50
C ALA A 5 15.65 10.83 -14.82
N PRO A 6 16.98 10.66 -15.00
CA PRO A 6 17.95 10.08 -14.05
C PRO A 6 18.37 11.06 -12.94
N LEU A 7 18.70 10.54 -11.76
CA LEU A 7 19.19 11.31 -10.61
C LEU A 7 20.58 10.81 -10.21
N GLN A 8 21.51 11.72 -9.89
CA GLN A 8 22.79 11.36 -9.30
C GLN A 8 22.60 10.95 -7.83
N ILE A 9 22.97 9.71 -7.50
CA ILE A 9 22.86 9.15 -6.14
C ILE A 9 24.23 9.22 -5.46
N ASN A 10 24.29 9.78 -4.25
CA ASN A 10 25.49 9.81 -3.41
C ASN A 10 25.14 9.27 -2.00
N LEU A 11 26.03 8.48 -1.40
CA LEU A 11 25.91 7.92 -0.05
C LEU A 11 25.69 8.98 1.05
N GLY A 12 26.14 10.22 0.82
CA GLY A 12 25.88 11.35 1.74
C GLY A 12 24.39 11.67 1.93
N LEU A 13 23.53 11.29 0.96
CA LEU A 13 22.08 11.49 1.04
C LEU A 13 21.44 10.72 2.21
N ILE A 14 22.02 9.60 2.61
CA ILE A 14 21.51 8.75 3.70
C ILE A 14 21.54 9.50 5.05
N LYS A 15 22.50 10.43 5.22
CA LYS A 15 22.63 11.24 6.44
C LYS A 15 21.66 12.43 6.50
N LYS A 16 21.03 12.78 5.37
CA LYS A 16 20.15 13.94 5.29
C LYS A 16 18.77 13.55 5.81
N LYS A 17 18.33 14.16 6.92
CA LYS A 17 16.96 14.03 7.39
C LYS A 17 16.03 14.55 6.29
N LEU A 18 15.15 13.69 5.80
CA LEU A 18 14.17 14.04 4.77
C LEU A 18 13.17 15.04 5.36
N ASN A 19 12.91 16.15 4.68
CA ASN A 19 11.84 17.07 5.08
C ASN A 19 10.47 16.46 4.67
N PRO A 20 9.54 16.23 5.62
CA PRO A 20 8.18 15.75 5.32
C PRO A 20 7.44 16.57 4.28
N ASP A 21 7.69 17.88 4.17
CA ASP A 21 7.04 18.78 3.21
C ASP A 21 7.28 18.37 1.74
N PHE A 22 8.32 17.59 1.47
CA PHE A 22 8.58 17.07 0.13
C PHE A 22 7.67 15.89 -0.25
N PHE A 23 6.93 15.30 0.69
CA PHE A 23 6.10 14.11 0.51
C PHE A 23 4.60 14.42 0.46
N THR A 24 4.24 15.58 -0.10
CA THR A 24 2.83 16.04 -0.24
C THR A 24 2.04 15.34 -1.35
N LYS A 25 2.70 14.58 -2.23
CA LYS A 25 2.04 13.87 -3.34
C LYS A 25 1.56 12.49 -2.89
N SER A 26 0.24 12.30 -2.89
CA SER A 26 -0.43 11.01 -2.73
C SER A 26 -0.69 10.32 -4.08
N TYR A 27 -1.01 9.03 -4.06
CA TYR A 27 -1.43 8.24 -5.23
C TYR A 27 -0.43 8.21 -6.39
N ILE A 28 0.86 8.15 -6.09
CA ILE A 28 1.89 7.94 -7.11
C ILE A 28 1.75 6.49 -7.62
N PRO A 29 1.45 6.26 -8.91
CA PRO A 29 1.31 4.90 -9.42
C PRO A 29 2.67 4.19 -9.38
N THR A 30 2.74 3.09 -8.64
CA THR A 30 3.93 2.23 -8.52
C THR A 30 3.85 0.98 -9.40
N ALA A 31 2.65 0.66 -9.90
CA ALA A 31 2.39 -0.41 -10.83
C ALA A 31 1.26 0.00 -11.81
N LEU A 32 1.29 -0.55 -13.02
CA LEU A 32 0.33 -0.30 -14.10
C LEU A 32 -0.01 -1.62 -14.79
N LEU A 33 -1.29 -1.80 -15.14
CA LEU A 33 -1.74 -2.86 -16.04
C LEU A 33 -2.19 -2.23 -17.35
N LEU A 34 -1.55 -2.62 -18.45
CA LEU A 34 -1.85 -2.13 -19.78
C LEU A 34 -2.53 -3.24 -20.57
N GLU A 35 -3.65 -2.94 -21.22
CA GLU A 35 -4.39 -3.90 -22.03
C GLU A 35 -4.54 -3.38 -23.46
N GLY A 36 -4.23 -4.21 -24.45
CA GLY A 36 -4.36 -3.80 -25.84
C GLY A 36 -3.46 -4.58 -26.78
N ARG A 37 -3.16 -3.96 -27.92
CA ARG A 37 -2.23 -4.49 -28.92
C ARG A 37 -0.96 -3.66 -28.89
N PHE A 38 0.18 -4.31 -28.70
CA PHE A 38 1.48 -3.66 -28.60
C PHE A 38 2.28 -3.88 -29.87
N ASN A 39 3.08 -2.88 -30.24
CA ASN A 39 4.03 -3.02 -31.34
C ASN A 39 5.21 -3.90 -30.90
N SER A 40 5.65 -4.77 -31.78
CA SER A 40 6.81 -5.62 -31.54
C SER A 40 8.08 -4.78 -31.41
N ILE A 41 8.95 -5.15 -30.46
CA ILE A 41 10.28 -4.55 -30.32
C ILE A 41 11.16 -4.78 -31.56
N TYR A 42 10.84 -5.81 -32.35
CA TYR A 42 11.56 -6.17 -33.56
C TYR A 42 11.03 -5.46 -34.82
N LEU A 43 9.96 -4.66 -34.70
CA LEU A 43 9.45 -3.85 -35.80
C LEU A 43 10.57 -2.96 -36.36
N ASN A 44 10.79 -3.04 -37.67
CA ASN A 44 11.86 -2.31 -38.38
C ASN A 44 13.29 -2.66 -37.93
N ARG A 45 13.50 -3.77 -37.22
CA ARG A 45 14.83 -4.23 -36.77
C ARG A 45 15.27 -5.57 -37.34
N LEU A 46 14.35 -6.31 -37.97
CA LEU A 46 14.67 -7.55 -38.65
C LEU A 46 15.19 -7.29 -40.06
N ALA A 47 16.02 -8.20 -40.57
CA ALA A 47 16.38 -8.22 -41.98
C ALA A 47 15.16 -8.63 -42.83
N PRO A 48 15.01 -8.12 -44.08
CA PRO A 48 13.88 -8.44 -44.96
C PRO A 48 13.58 -9.94 -45.07
N GLU A 49 14.63 -10.76 -45.18
CA GLU A 49 14.57 -12.22 -45.29
C GLU A 49 13.87 -12.87 -44.07
N MET A 50 14.01 -12.27 -42.89
CA MET A 50 13.48 -12.79 -41.63
C MET A 50 12.00 -12.45 -41.41
N TYR A 51 11.42 -11.52 -42.18
CA TYR A 51 9.98 -11.21 -42.10
C TYR A 51 9.13 -12.32 -42.74
N GLU A 52 9.64 -12.94 -43.82
CA GLU A 52 8.90 -13.95 -44.59
C GLU A 52 9.22 -15.39 -44.16
N HIS A 53 10.24 -15.58 -43.30
CA HIS A 53 10.61 -16.88 -42.77
C HIS A 53 9.51 -17.45 -41.85
N GLN A 54 8.90 -18.55 -42.30
CA GLN A 54 7.77 -19.20 -41.63
C GLN A 54 8.08 -19.69 -40.20
N GLU A 55 9.34 -20.04 -39.93
CA GLU A 55 9.79 -20.48 -38.60
C GLU A 55 9.85 -19.34 -37.57
N ILE A 56 10.09 -18.11 -38.02
CA ILE A 56 10.21 -16.93 -37.16
C ILE A 56 8.82 -16.41 -36.79
N ALA A 57 7.83 -16.62 -37.68
CA ALA A 57 6.44 -16.24 -37.49
C ALA A 57 6.30 -14.81 -36.94
N PHE A 58 7.05 -13.88 -37.53
CA PHE A 58 7.13 -12.51 -37.04
C PHE A 58 5.76 -11.83 -37.05
N LYS A 59 5.46 -11.14 -35.95
CA LYS A 59 4.24 -10.34 -35.78
C LYS A 59 4.63 -8.91 -35.48
N GLU A 60 4.22 -8.00 -36.36
CA GLU A 60 4.41 -6.55 -36.15
C GLU A 60 3.67 -6.04 -34.91
N LYS A 61 2.47 -6.57 -34.68
CA LYS A 61 1.63 -6.25 -33.53
C LYS A 61 1.21 -7.52 -32.80
N SER A 62 1.15 -7.43 -31.48
CA SER A 62 0.61 -8.51 -30.66
C SER A 62 -0.89 -8.71 -30.90
N TYR A 63 -1.38 -9.89 -30.54
CA TYR A 63 -2.81 -10.06 -30.24
C TYR A 63 -3.21 -9.18 -29.04
N PHE A 64 -4.51 -9.08 -28.75
CA PHE A 64 -4.97 -8.36 -27.57
C PHE A 64 -4.41 -9.05 -26.32
N THR A 65 -3.55 -8.35 -25.58
CA THR A 65 -2.79 -8.92 -24.47
C THR A 65 -2.72 -7.92 -23.32
N GLN A 66 -2.33 -8.41 -22.15
CA GLN A 66 -2.20 -7.66 -20.92
C GLN A 66 -0.72 -7.60 -20.52
N LEU A 67 -0.25 -6.42 -20.11
CA LEU A 67 1.11 -6.17 -19.68
C LEU A 67 1.11 -5.48 -18.32
N ALA A 68 1.62 -6.16 -17.30
CA ALA A 68 1.82 -5.57 -15.98
C ALA A 68 3.23 -5.00 -15.86
N ILE A 69 3.32 -3.73 -15.44
CA ILE A 69 4.58 -3.01 -15.22
C ILE A 69 4.63 -2.63 -13.74
N ILE A 70 5.68 -3.05 -13.03
CA ILE A 70 5.89 -2.73 -11.61
C ILE A 70 7.24 -2.03 -11.47
N GLY A 71 7.26 -0.91 -10.75
CA GLY A 71 8.46 -0.07 -10.62
C GLY A 71 9.58 -0.67 -9.76
N ASP A 72 9.28 -1.69 -8.96
CA ASP A 72 10.22 -2.37 -8.06
C ASP A 72 10.30 -3.87 -8.39
N GLY A 73 11.52 -4.34 -8.68
CA GLY A 73 11.80 -5.74 -8.99
C GLY A 73 11.92 -6.64 -7.76
N ASP A 74 12.11 -6.09 -6.56
CA ASP A 74 12.22 -6.88 -5.33
C ASP A 74 10.85 -7.35 -4.80
N ILE A 75 9.74 -6.85 -5.38
CA ILE A 75 8.37 -7.22 -4.96
C ILE A 75 8.09 -8.73 -5.02
N ILE A 76 8.73 -9.44 -5.96
CA ILE A 76 8.58 -10.88 -6.18
C ILE A 76 9.58 -11.73 -5.38
N ARG A 77 10.48 -11.10 -4.63
CA ARG A 77 11.63 -11.78 -4.00
C ARG A 77 11.28 -12.28 -2.60
N ASN A 78 11.58 -13.56 -2.35
CA ASN A 78 11.59 -14.12 -1.00
C ASN A 78 12.93 -13.86 -0.30
N HIS A 79 12.86 -13.46 0.97
CA HIS A 79 14.03 -13.47 1.84
C HIS A 79 14.36 -14.91 2.27
N VAL A 80 15.64 -15.19 2.52
CA VAL A 80 16.08 -16.51 3.00
C VAL A 80 16.69 -16.36 4.39
N LYS A 81 16.16 -17.12 5.34
CA LYS A 81 16.72 -17.27 6.68
C LYS A 81 17.68 -18.45 6.70
N ARG A 82 18.90 -18.24 7.22
CA ARG A 82 19.86 -19.32 7.45
C ARG A 82 19.92 -19.63 8.95
N LEU A 83 19.72 -20.91 9.30
CA LEU A 83 19.90 -21.44 10.64
C LEU A 83 20.96 -22.55 10.56
N GLY A 84 22.21 -22.23 10.89
CA GLY A 84 23.35 -23.15 10.71
C GLY A 84 23.50 -23.58 9.24
N LEU A 85 23.40 -24.88 8.98
CA LEU A 85 23.48 -25.47 7.64
C LEU A 85 22.13 -25.48 6.87
N LYS A 86 21.02 -25.11 7.51
CA LYS A 86 19.70 -25.10 6.88
C LYS A 86 19.35 -23.69 6.38
N SER A 87 18.86 -23.61 5.16
CA SER A 87 18.29 -22.40 4.56
C SER A 87 16.79 -22.59 4.34
N GLU A 88 16.00 -21.66 4.86
CA GLU A 88 14.54 -21.63 4.69
C GLU A 88 14.13 -20.34 4.00
N ALA A 89 13.31 -20.45 2.96
CA ALA A 89 12.72 -19.30 2.29
C ALA A 89 11.54 -18.78 3.13
N LEU A 90 11.58 -17.49 3.48
CA LEU A 90 10.51 -16.81 4.18
C LEU A 90 9.32 -16.56 3.24
N PRO A 91 8.09 -16.47 3.77
CA PRO A 91 6.92 -16.11 2.98
C PRO A 91 7.13 -14.81 2.18
N LEU A 92 6.52 -14.74 0.99
CA LEU A 92 6.67 -13.58 0.12
C LEU A 92 5.98 -12.36 0.75
N GLY A 93 6.72 -11.24 0.86
CA GLY A 93 6.25 -10.04 1.54
C GLY A 93 6.58 -9.98 3.05
N TYR A 94 7.20 -10.99 3.64
CA TYR A 94 7.65 -10.92 5.04
C TYR A 94 8.96 -10.13 5.16
N ASP A 95 8.95 -9.03 5.91
CA ASP A 95 10.15 -8.27 6.25
C ASP A 95 10.73 -8.73 7.59
N ARG A 96 11.96 -9.24 7.55
CA ARG A 96 12.70 -9.76 8.71
C ARG A 96 13.14 -8.69 9.72
N TYR A 97 13.21 -7.42 9.31
CA TYR A 97 13.70 -6.34 10.17
C TYR A 97 12.56 -5.71 10.98
N THR A 98 11.42 -5.51 10.33
CA THR A 98 10.21 -4.98 10.97
C THR A 98 9.35 -6.09 11.58
N GLY A 99 9.48 -7.33 11.10
CA GLY A 99 8.62 -8.46 11.47
C GLY A 99 7.22 -8.40 10.84
N GLU A 100 6.97 -7.42 9.97
CA GLU A 100 5.67 -7.22 9.32
C GLU A 100 5.56 -8.04 8.04
N THR A 101 4.34 -8.48 7.71
CA THR A 101 4.03 -9.17 6.45
C THR A 101 3.22 -8.25 5.55
N PHE A 102 3.78 -7.91 4.40
CA PHE A 102 3.11 -7.13 3.35
C PHE A 102 2.30 -8.02 2.41
N GLY A 103 1.32 -7.41 1.72
CA GLY A 103 0.43 -8.08 0.79
C GLY A 103 1.04 -8.49 -0.56
N ASN A 104 2.36 -8.57 -0.70
CA ASN A 104 3.03 -8.83 -1.97
C ASN A 104 2.59 -10.16 -2.60
N LYS A 105 2.47 -11.22 -1.79
CA LYS A 105 2.00 -12.53 -2.24
C LYS A 105 0.60 -12.44 -2.84
N GLU A 106 -0.33 -11.84 -2.11
CA GLU A 106 -1.72 -11.71 -2.52
C GLU A 106 -1.85 -10.85 -3.78
N PHE A 107 -1.17 -9.71 -3.82
CA PHE A 107 -1.12 -8.83 -4.98
C PHE A 107 -0.67 -9.57 -6.26
N LEU A 108 0.44 -10.30 -6.20
CA LEU A 108 0.98 -11.02 -7.36
C LEU A 108 0.10 -12.19 -7.77
N MET A 109 -0.43 -12.95 -6.81
CA MET A 109 -1.36 -14.04 -7.09
C MET A 109 -2.63 -13.53 -7.78
N ASN A 110 -3.17 -12.41 -7.32
CA ASN A 110 -4.34 -11.78 -7.92
C ASN A 110 -4.03 -11.23 -9.32
N LEU A 111 -2.88 -10.59 -9.50
CA LEU A 111 -2.43 -10.08 -10.80
C LEU A 111 -2.29 -11.21 -11.83
N VAL A 112 -1.60 -12.29 -11.48
CA VAL A 112 -1.42 -13.45 -12.38
C VAL A 112 -2.77 -14.11 -12.67
N SER A 113 -3.60 -14.30 -11.65
CA SER A 113 -4.94 -14.89 -11.83
C SER A 113 -5.83 -14.05 -12.75
N TYR A 114 -5.76 -12.72 -12.63
CA TYR A 114 -6.46 -11.80 -13.51
C TYR A 114 -5.97 -11.90 -14.96
N MET A 115 -4.65 -11.96 -15.15
CA MET A 115 -4.03 -12.02 -16.49
C MET A 115 -4.24 -13.35 -17.21
N LEU A 116 -4.46 -14.44 -16.48
CA LEU A 116 -4.70 -15.78 -17.03
C LEU A 116 -6.19 -16.08 -17.25
N ASP A 117 -7.05 -15.07 -17.17
CA ASP A 117 -8.48 -15.16 -17.47
C ASP A 117 -9.26 -16.13 -16.55
N ASN A 118 -8.83 -16.28 -15.29
CA ASN A 118 -9.62 -16.93 -14.23
C ASN A 118 -10.70 -15.96 -13.68
N LYS A 119 -11.48 -15.34 -14.57
CA LYS A 119 -12.50 -14.31 -14.26
C LYS A 119 -13.60 -14.75 -13.29
N ASN A 120 -13.66 -16.04 -12.94
CA ASN A 120 -14.74 -16.62 -12.13
C ASN A 120 -14.43 -16.82 -10.64
N PHE A 121 -13.26 -16.39 -10.11
CA PHE A 121 -12.93 -16.61 -8.68
C PHE A 121 -12.65 -15.34 -7.85
N THR A 122 -12.58 -14.16 -8.46
CA THR A 122 -12.22 -12.93 -7.73
C THR A 122 -13.38 -12.34 -6.92
N GLU A 123 -14.65 -12.61 -7.27
CA GLU A 123 -15.81 -12.08 -6.54
C GLU A 123 -16.03 -12.72 -5.15
N LEU A 124 -15.36 -13.83 -4.83
CA LEU A 124 -15.58 -14.58 -3.58
C LEU A 124 -14.60 -14.23 -2.45
N HIS A 125 -13.60 -13.36 -2.69
CA HIS A 125 -12.73 -12.90 -1.61
C HIS A 125 -13.44 -11.83 -0.77
N SER A 126 -14.08 -12.33 0.28
CA SER A 126 -14.58 -11.65 1.48
C SER A 126 -14.09 -10.21 1.64
N LYS A 127 -15.03 -9.27 1.66
CA LYS A 127 -14.93 -7.88 2.11
C LYS A 127 -13.84 -7.71 3.18
N VAL A 128 -12.60 -7.45 2.77
CA VAL A 128 -11.49 -7.18 3.70
C VAL A 128 -11.84 -5.85 4.34
N VAL A 129 -12.17 -5.90 5.63
CA VAL A 129 -12.31 -4.67 6.43
C VAL A 129 -10.93 -4.05 6.45
N GLN A 130 -10.70 -3.05 5.61
CA GLN A 130 -9.49 -2.25 5.67
C GLN A 130 -9.47 -1.61 7.05
N LEU A 131 -8.65 -2.17 7.94
CA LEU A 131 -8.31 -1.52 9.19
C LEU A 131 -7.63 -0.22 8.79
N ARG A 132 -8.34 0.90 8.93
CA ARG A 132 -7.76 2.23 8.77
C ARG A 132 -6.77 2.40 9.91
N LEU A 133 -5.51 2.06 9.63
CA LEU A 133 -4.42 2.23 10.58
C LEU A 133 -4.40 3.70 11.01
N LEU A 134 -4.30 3.92 12.31
CA LEU A 134 -4.17 5.28 12.81
C LEU A 134 -2.84 5.86 12.33
N ASP A 135 -2.88 7.10 11.88
CA ASP A 135 -1.69 7.85 11.50
C ASP A 135 -0.84 8.12 12.75
N ARG A 136 0.22 7.33 12.90
CA ARG A 136 1.14 7.43 14.05
C ARG A 136 1.83 8.79 14.10
N THR A 137 2.07 9.44 12.96
CA THR A 137 2.70 10.76 12.92
C THR A 137 1.76 11.84 13.43
N ALA A 138 0.50 11.81 12.98
CA ALA A 138 -0.53 12.75 13.47
C ALA A 138 -0.80 12.58 14.98
N ILE A 139 -0.72 11.33 15.50
CA ILE A 139 -0.86 11.05 16.93
C ILE A 139 0.29 11.66 17.73
N GLU A 140 1.55 11.47 17.30
CA GLU A 140 2.70 11.99 18.04
C GLU A 140 2.76 13.52 18.02
N GLU A 141 2.39 14.16 16.90
CA GLU A 141 2.32 15.63 16.80
C GLU A 141 1.24 16.22 17.71
N ASN A 142 0.07 15.58 17.78
CA ASN A 142 -1.09 16.10 18.53
C ASN A 142 -1.30 15.40 19.88
N LYS A 143 -0.29 14.68 20.38
CA LYS A 143 -0.38 13.78 21.54
C LYS A 143 -0.98 14.45 22.76
N SER A 144 -0.50 15.64 23.09
CA SER A 144 -0.97 16.40 24.26
C SER A 144 -2.44 16.82 24.13
N MET A 145 -2.87 17.26 22.94
CA MET A 145 -4.25 17.64 22.69
C MET A 145 -5.17 16.42 22.75
N ILE A 146 -4.77 15.30 22.12
CA ILE A 146 -5.52 14.04 22.13
C ILE A 146 -5.67 13.51 23.56
N GLN A 147 -4.58 13.53 24.34
CA GLN A 147 -4.60 13.12 25.75
C GLN A 147 -5.49 14.03 26.60
N LEU A 148 -5.39 15.35 26.42
CA LEU A 148 -6.22 16.31 27.15
C LEU A 148 -7.71 16.06 26.89
N ILE A 149 -8.11 15.91 25.63
CA ILE A 149 -9.51 15.64 25.28
C ILE A 149 -9.96 14.33 25.88
N ASN A 150 -9.19 13.25 25.72
CA ASN A 150 -9.59 11.93 26.21
C ASN A 150 -9.65 11.81 27.74
N VAL A 151 -8.91 12.66 28.48
CA VAL A 151 -8.92 12.66 29.95
C VAL A 151 -9.90 13.69 30.52
N ALA A 152 -9.88 14.92 29.99
CA ALA A 152 -10.68 16.02 30.53
C ALA A 152 -12.15 15.90 30.12
N LEU A 153 -12.47 15.42 28.92
CA LEU A 153 -13.85 15.36 28.43
C LEU A 153 -14.71 14.39 29.27
N PRO A 154 -14.29 13.14 29.58
CA PRO A 154 -15.10 12.26 30.42
C PRO A 154 -15.28 12.80 31.85
N ALA A 155 -14.22 13.36 32.44
CA ALA A 155 -14.28 13.95 33.78
C ALA A 155 -15.25 15.14 33.83
N PHE A 156 -15.20 16.00 32.82
CA PHE A 156 -16.12 17.12 32.67
C PHE A 156 -17.58 16.66 32.54
N LEU A 157 -17.84 15.63 31.73
CA LEU A 157 -19.19 15.08 31.56
C LEU A 157 -19.77 14.55 32.88
N ILE A 158 -18.97 13.84 33.69
CA ILE A 158 -19.40 13.33 35.01
C ILE A 158 -19.79 14.48 35.93
N LEU A 159 -18.96 15.52 36.02
CA LEU A 159 -19.23 16.70 36.85
C LEU A 159 -20.47 17.45 36.38
N ALA A 160 -20.61 17.65 35.07
CA ALA A 160 -21.76 18.33 34.48
C ALA A 160 -23.07 17.58 34.78
N PHE A 161 -23.10 16.25 34.60
CA PHE A 161 -24.26 15.43 34.95
C PHE A 161 -24.57 15.46 36.45
N GLY A 162 -23.55 15.40 37.31
CA GLY A 162 -23.73 15.49 38.76
C GLY A 162 -24.37 16.81 39.19
N LEU A 163 -23.92 17.93 38.62
CA LEU A 163 -24.48 19.26 38.89
C LEU A 163 -25.91 19.42 38.36
N LEU A 164 -26.16 18.97 37.13
CA LEU A 164 -27.50 19.01 36.53
C LEU A 164 -28.51 18.20 37.34
N LEU A 165 -28.14 16.99 37.78
CA LEU A 165 -29.00 16.14 38.61
C LEU A 165 -29.25 16.75 39.98
N SER A 166 -28.22 17.35 40.60
CA SER A 166 -28.35 18.04 41.89
C SER A 166 -29.29 19.25 41.79
N TRP A 167 -29.16 20.05 40.72
CA TRP A 167 -30.03 21.19 40.45
C TRP A 167 -31.48 20.76 40.19
N TYR A 168 -31.69 19.73 39.36
CA TYR A 168 -33.02 19.16 39.11
C TYR A 168 -33.67 18.62 40.39
N ARG A 169 -32.91 17.90 41.23
CA ARG A 169 -33.40 17.42 42.53
C ARG A 169 -33.81 18.58 43.44
N LYS A 170 -33.02 19.65 43.51
CA LYS A 170 -33.38 20.85 44.29
C LYS A 170 -34.70 21.45 43.80
N GLN A 171 -34.91 21.61 42.51
CA GLN A 171 -36.18 22.17 42.01
C GLN A 171 -37.39 21.28 42.28
N LYS A 172 -37.24 19.95 42.15
CA LYS A 172 -38.36 19.00 42.30
C LYS A 172 -38.73 18.75 43.77
N PHE A 173 -37.75 18.71 44.68
CA PHE A 173 -37.97 18.33 46.08
C PHE A 173 -37.90 19.49 47.08
N SER A 174 -37.38 20.67 46.70
CA SER A 174 -37.33 21.84 47.60
C SER A 174 -38.61 22.68 47.63
N LYS A 175 -39.66 22.28 46.89
CA LYS A 175 -40.96 22.98 46.84
C LYS A 175 -42.05 22.39 47.75
N ASN A 176 -41.68 21.53 48.70
CA ASN A 176 -42.55 21.13 49.81
C ASN A 176 -41.97 21.65 51.13
N LYS A 177 -42.20 22.93 51.41
CA LYS A 177 -42.26 23.50 52.74
C LYS A 177 -43.25 24.65 52.74
#